data_AF-A0A4Q7ZAK7-F1
#
_entry.id   AF-A0A4Q7ZAK7-F1
#
_cell.length_a   1.000
_cell.length_b   1.000
_cell.length_c   1.000
_cell.angle_alpha   90.00
_cell.angle_beta   90.00
_cell.angle_gamma   90.00
#
_symmetry.space_group_name_H-M   'P 1'
#
loop_
_entity.id
_entity.type
_entity.pdbx_description
1 polymer ?
#
loop_
_entity_poly.entity_id
_entity_poly.type
_entity_poly.pdbx_seq_one_letter_code
_entity_poly.pdbx_strand_id
1 'polypeptide(L)'
;MISLRSRSSVRAEQRLRFSGPGQTAVFGLTVLLILLMMFPGQILQRRLEHAATSDSLTIAYLMAWLRAKPEDEHVRLQLASHLYASGEIYRSWHTLAPLLQSSAALEPEDRFRTAMLHLDLLERFLWTTPANSSTFLRRQSEFLETLRTLSLEPAFQDRLEHFAERAQALGETTLARRLYMRLIFSDRPQQADWYRRAANLALAENNPVLAARILLMSLRLHPDAAQTRALFLEALRFFQAGNQPAEAFKAATQHQALLENDPILLEAMARLALAANRHDLAEYYVALLLKQRIHPFGITP
;
A
#
# COMPACT_ATOMS: atom_id res chain seq x y z
N MET A 1 22.20 92.16 35.87
CA MET A 1 20.96 92.63 36.55
C MET A 1 19.89 92.66 35.48
N ILE A 2 18.87 91.81 35.48
CA ILE A 2 17.68 91.91 36.32
C ILE A 2 17.07 90.50 36.45
N SER A 3 16.78 90.10 37.69
CA SER A 3 15.92 88.95 38.01
C SER A 3 14.46 89.38 37.99
N LEU A 4 13.57 88.60 37.38
CA LEU A 4 12.18 88.56 37.78
C LEU A 4 11.72 87.10 37.86
N ARG A 5 11.44 86.72 39.10
CA ARG A 5 10.93 85.43 39.53
C ARG A 5 9.42 85.50 39.47
N SER A 6 8.79 84.63 38.70
CA SER A 6 7.34 84.37 38.78
C SER A 6 7.14 82.91 39.13
N ARG A 7 6.56 82.67 40.30
CA ARG A 7 6.05 81.37 40.75
C ARG A 7 4.59 81.30 40.34
N SER A 8 4.18 80.20 39.72
CA SER A 8 2.80 79.71 39.82
C SER A 8 2.80 78.19 39.85
N SER A 9 1.79 77.69 40.56
CA SER A 9 1.74 76.45 41.32
C SER A 9 1.28 75.22 40.54
N VAL A 10 1.89 74.08 40.89
CA VAL A 10 1.37 72.70 41.02
C VAL A 10 0.01 72.40 40.37
N ARG A 11 0.03 71.46 39.42
CA ARG A 11 -0.98 70.39 39.33
C ARG A 11 -0.25 69.06 39.16
N ALA A 12 -0.37 68.21 40.16
CA ALA A 12 0.06 66.83 40.10
C ALA A 12 -1.00 66.05 39.32
N GLU A 13 -0.63 65.29 38.29
CA GLU A 13 -1.45 64.19 37.81
C GLU A 13 -0.60 63.13 37.08
N GLN A 14 -0.41 62.04 37.82
CA GLN A 14 -0.45 60.64 37.37
C GLN A 14 0.46 60.20 36.22
N ARG A 15 1.58 59.59 36.64
CA ARG A 15 2.32 58.61 35.84
C ARG A 15 1.42 57.38 35.58
N LEU A 16 0.77 57.33 34.42
CA LEU A 16 0.11 56.12 33.94
C LEU A 16 1.19 55.10 33.53
N ARG A 17 1.40 54.12 34.40
CA ARG A 17 2.18 52.91 34.13
C ARG A 17 1.53 52.19 32.95
N PHE A 18 2.19 52.23 31.80
CA PHE A 18 1.83 51.42 30.65
C PHE A 18 1.98 49.93 31.02
N SER A 19 0.85 49.24 31.11
CA SER A 19 0.64 47.80 30.97
C SER A 19 1.56 46.85 31.78
N GLY A 20 1.00 46.20 32.80
CA GLY A 20 1.67 45.12 33.52
C GLY A 20 1.80 43.84 32.67
N PRO A 21 2.84 43.01 32.89
CA PRO A 21 3.19 41.84 32.06
C PRO A 21 2.12 40.75 31.96
N GLY A 22 1.06 40.81 32.77
CA GLY A 22 -0.09 39.91 32.65
C GLY A 22 -1.03 40.25 31.49
N GLN A 23 -1.13 41.53 31.08
CA GLN A 23 -2.07 41.94 30.02
C GLN A 23 -1.59 41.56 28.62
N THR A 24 -0.27 41.51 28.40
CA THR A 24 0.32 41.05 27.13
C THR A 24 0.16 39.54 26.95
N ALA A 25 0.22 38.75 28.02
CA ALA A 25 -0.03 37.31 27.97
C ALA A 25 -1.48 37.00 27.61
N VAL A 26 -2.44 37.72 28.20
CA VAL A 26 -3.87 37.58 27.85
C VAL A 26 -4.10 37.99 26.41
N PHE A 27 -3.57 39.14 25.97
CA PHE A 27 -3.71 39.59 24.58
C PHE A 27 -3.12 38.58 23.60
N GLY A 28 -1.91 38.07 23.86
CA GLY A 28 -1.26 37.04 23.05
C GLY A 28 -2.07 35.74 22.97
N LEU A 29 -2.66 35.30 24.10
CA LEU A 29 -3.51 34.12 24.13
C LEU A 29 -4.81 34.34 23.34
N THR A 30 -5.46 35.50 23.46
CA THR A 30 -6.64 35.84 22.63
C THR A 30 -6.30 35.93 21.16
N VAL A 31 -5.17 36.53 20.79
CA VAL A 31 -4.74 36.60 19.38
C VAL A 31 -4.44 35.20 18.85
N LEU A 32 -3.78 34.35 19.63
CA LEU A 32 -3.52 32.95 19.25
C LEU A 32 -4.82 32.14 19.14
N LEU A 33 -5.77 32.35 20.05
CA LEU A 33 -7.08 31.71 20.04
C LEU A 33 -7.92 32.17 18.84
N ILE A 34 -7.92 33.47 18.54
CA ILE A 34 -8.55 34.05 17.34
C ILE A 34 -7.88 33.51 16.08
N LEU A 35 -6.55 33.38 16.06
CA LEU A 35 -5.81 32.82 14.92
C LEU A 35 -6.14 31.34 14.71
N LEU A 36 -6.24 30.56 15.80
CA LEU A 36 -6.66 29.16 15.76
C LEU A 36 -8.13 29.03 15.30
N MET A 37 -8.97 29.98 15.70
CA MET A 37 -10.40 30.02 15.39
C MET A 37 -10.71 30.66 14.02
N MET A 38 -9.76 31.39 13.42
CA MET A 38 -9.80 31.93 12.05
C MET A 38 -9.19 30.96 11.02
N PHE A 39 -8.76 29.76 11.45
CA PHE A 39 -8.43 28.64 10.56
C PHE A 39 -9.39 27.43 10.66
N PRO A 40 -10.72 27.59 10.53
CA PRO A 40 -11.62 26.48 10.24
C PRO A 40 -11.82 26.38 8.71
N GLY A 41 -11.37 25.29 8.08
CA GLY A 41 -11.83 24.83 6.76
C GLY A 41 -11.45 25.59 5.48
N GLN A 42 -11.06 26.87 5.50
CA GLN A 42 -10.87 27.66 4.25
C GLN A 42 -9.50 27.50 3.56
N ILE A 43 -8.48 26.95 4.23
CA ILE A 43 -7.16 26.72 3.60
C ILE A 43 -7.26 25.69 2.47
N LEU A 44 -8.19 24.73 2.58
CA LEU A 44 -8.40 23.75 1.54
C LEU A 44 -9.01 24.41 0.29
N GLN A 45 -10.00 25.28 0.46
CA GLN A 45 -10.64 25.99 -0.65
C GLN A 45 -9.68 26.93 -1.37
N ARG A 46 -8.89 27.75 -0.66
CA ARG A 46 -7.91 28.63 -1.33
C ARG A 46 -6.74 27.88 -1.96
N ARG A 47 -6.32 26.73 -1.40
CA ARG A 47 -5.33 25.86 -2.05
C ARG A 47 -5.90 25.12 -3.25
N LEU A 48 -7.17 24.72 -3.21
CA LEU A 48 -7.89 24.12 -4.34
C LEU A 48 -8.14 25.15 -5.43
N GLU A 49 -8.50 26.39 -5.08
CA GLU A 49 -8.69 27.49 -6.02
C GLU A 49 -7.37 27.95 -6.63
N HIS A 50 -6.28 28.05 -5.85
CA HIS A 50 -4.95 28.40 -6.37
C HIS A 50 -4.31 27.25 -7.16
N ALA A 51 -4.53 25.99 -6.77
CA ALA A 51 -4.12 24.83 -7.58
C ALA A 51 -4.94 24.75 -8.88
N ALA A 52 -6.28 24.87 -8.81
CA ALA A 52 -7.14 24.82 -9.98
C ALA A 52 -6.92 25.99 -10.96
N THR A 53 -6.62 27.20 -10.46
CA THR A 53 -6.28 28.35 -11.33
C THR A 53 -4.89 28.21 -11.95
N SER A 54 -3.91 27.67 -11.21
CA SER A 54 -2.57 27.36 -11.73
C SER A 54 -2.61 26.23 -12.76
N ASP A 55 -3.43 25.20 -12.53
CA ASP A 55 -3.68 24.10 -13.48
C ASP A 55 -4.40 24.59 -14.72
N SER A 56 -5.40 25.48 -14.59
CA SER A 56 -6.13 26.03 -15.74
C SER A 56 -5.22 26.84 -16.67
N LEU A 57 -4.32 27.66 -16.11
CA LEU A 57 -3.35 28.42 -16.91
C LEU A 57 -2.34 27.50 -17.60
N THR A 58 -1.85 26.47 -16.89
CA THR A 58 -0.91 25.48 -17.44
C THR A 58 -1.56 24.68 -18.57
N ILE A 59 -2.81 24.23 -18.39
CA ILE A 59 -3.58 23.52 -19.41
C ILE A 59 -3.80 24.43 -20.64
N ALA A 60 -4.15 25.71 -20.45
CA ALA A 60 -4.30 26.66 -21.55
C ALA A 60 -3.00 26.87 -22.34
N TYR A 61 -1.87 26.97 -21.63
CA TYR A 61 -0.55 27.08 -22.25
C TYR A 61 -0.20 25.82 -23.06
N LEU A 62 -0.35 24.64 -22.48
CA LEU A 62 -0.09 23.36 -23.16
C LEU A 62 -1.00 23.17 -24.38
N MET A 63 -2.27 23.56 -24.30
CA MET A 63 -3.18 23.55 -25.45
C MET A 63 -2.73 24.52 -26.55
N ALA A 64 -2.28 25.74 -26.19
CA ALA A 64 -1.78 26.70 -27.16
C ALA A 64 -0.49 26.20 -27.84
N TRP A 65 0.42 25.60 -27.07
CA TRP A 65 1.63 24.98 -27.59
C TRP A 65 1.32 23.81 -28.52
N LEU A 66 0.42 22.90 -28.13
CA LEU A 66 0.04 21.75 -28.94
C LEU A 66 -0.66 22.17 -30.24
N ARG A 67 -1.37 23.30 -30.26
CA ARG A 67 -1.90 23.89 -31.50
C ARG A 67 -0.81 24.37 -32.44
N ALA A 68 0.28 24.92 -31.90
CA ALA A 68 1.42 25.38 -32.70
C ALA A 68 2.30 24.20 -33.18
N LYS A 69 2.42 23.14 -32.38
CA LYS A 69 3.19 21.93 -32.68
C LYS A 69 2.36 20.67 -32.36
N PRO A 70 1.50 20.20 -33.28
CA PRO A 70 0.61 19.08 -33.02
C PRO A 70 1.34 17.75 -32.83
N GLU A 71 2.53 17.59 -33.42
CA GLU A 71 3.32 16.35 -33.38
C GLU A 71 4.18 16.21 -32.12
N ASP A 72 4.12 17.17 -31.18
CA ASP A 72 4.90 17.10 -29.94
C ASP A 72 4.24 16.12 -28.96
N GLU A 73 4.68 14.85 -29.02
CA GLU A 73 4.14 13.74 -28.23
C GLU A 73 4.33 13.96 -26.72
N HIS A 74 5.47 14.57 -26.33
CA HIS A 74 5.77 14.87 -24.93
C HIS A 74 4.80 15.90 -24.36
N VAL A 75 4.57 17.01 -25.07
CA VAL A 75 3.60 18.04 -24.66
C VAL A 75 2.18 17.49 -24.62
N ARG A 76 1.83 16.61 -25.57
CA ARG A 76 0.53 15.94 -25.58
C ARG A 76 0.34 15.06 -24.33
N LEU A 77 1.36 14.31 -23.93
CA LEU A 77 1.33 13.48 -22.73
C LEU A 77 1.22 14.33 -21.45
N GLN A 78 1.95 15.44 -21.36
CA GLN A 78 1.83 16.38 -20.25
C GLN A 78 0.41 16.95 -20.15
N LEU A 79 -0.16 17.39 -21.28
CA LEU A 79 -1.53 17.88 -21.32
C LEU A 79 -2.53 16.82 -20.85
N ALA A 80 -2.42 15.58 -21.33
CA ALA A 80 -3.27 14.48 -20.90
C ALA A 80 -3.15 14.23 -19.38
N SER A 81 -1.95 14.30 -18.83
CA SER A 81 -1.67 14.12 -17.40
C SER A 81 -2.31 15.23 -16.55
N HIS A 82 -2.18 16.49 -16.95
CA HIS A 82 -2.83 17.62 -16.26
C HIS A 82 -4.35 17.57 -16.36
N LEU A 83 -4.90 17.15 -17.50
CA LEU A 83 -6.34 16.91 -17.67
C LEU A 83 -6.84 15.79 -16.76
N TYR A 84 -6.05 14.73 -16.56
CA TYR A 84 -6.37 13.67 -15.60
C TYR A 84 -6.39 14.19 -14.16
N ALA A 85 -5.34 14.92 -13.76
CA ALA A 85 -5.20 15.49 -12.42
C ALA A 85 -6.31 16.49 -12.06
N SER A 86 -6.77 17.28 -13.04
CA SER A 86 -7.90 18.21 -12.89
C SER A 86 -9.29 17.55 -12.92
N GLY A 87 -9.35 16.22 -13.16
CA GLY A 87 -10.60 15.46 -13.22
C GLY A 87 -11.32 15.51 -14.57
N GLU A 88 -10.72 16.12 -15.61
CA GLU A 88 -11.24 16.14 -16.97
C GLU A 88 -10.97 14.82 -17.71
N ILE A 89 -11.45 13.70 -17.16
CA ILE A 89 -11.13 12.32 -17.56
C ILE A 89 -11.38 12.06 -19.05
N TYR A 90 -12.51 12.52 -19.59
CA TYR A 90 -12.83 12.35 -21.01
C TYR A 90 -11.87 13.13 -21.92
N ARG A 91 -11.49 14.37 -21.55
CA ARG A 91 -10.54 15.14 -22.35
C ARG A 91 -9.15 14.53 -22.29
N SER A 92 -8.73 14.11 -21.10
CA SER A 92 -7.47 13.38 -20.91
C SER A 92 -7.39 12.14 -21.80
N TRP A 93 -8.45 11.33 -21.84
CA TRP A 93 -8.54 10.16 -22.74
C TRP A 93 -8.38 10.54 -24.21
N HIS A 94 -9.11 11.53 -24.69
CA HIS A 94 -9.01 11.96 -26.10
C HIS A 94 -7.63 12.52 -26.45
N THR A 95 -6.98 13.23 -25.53
CA THR A 95 -5.61 13.71 -25.72
C THR A 95 -4.59 12.57 -25.72
N LEU A 96 -4.79 11.53 -24.90
CA LEU A 96 -3.91 10.37 -24.80
C LEU A 96 -4.06 9.39 -25.97
N ALA A 97 -5.27 9.22 -26.52
CA ALA A 97 -5.59 8.17 -27.48
C ALA A 97 -4.62 8.06 -28.69
N PRO A 98 -4.14 9.16 -29.30
CA PRO A 98 -3.18 9.07 -30.39
C PRO A 98 -1.80 8.54 -29.93
N LEU A 99 -1.38 8.86 -28.71
CA LEU A 99 -0.10 8.36 -28.14
C LEU A 99 -0.14 6.85 -27.89
N LEU A 100 -1.32 6.28 -27.64
CA LEU A 100 -1.48 4.84 -27.53
C LEU A 100 -1.27 4.15 -28.88
N GLN A 101 -1.69 4.79 -29.98
CA GLN A 101 -1.51 4.28 -31.34
C GLN A 101 -0.05 4.40 -31.82
N SER A 102 0.65 5.47 -31.46
CA SER A 102 2.08 5.67 -31.78
C SER A 102 3.04 5.19 -30.68
N SER A 103 2.56 4.39 -29.71
CA SER A 103 3.32 4.04 -28.51
C SER A 103 4.69 3.38 -28.76
N ALA A 104 4.86 2.70 -29.89
CA ALA A 104 6.13 2.09 -30.30
C ALA A 104 7.19 3.12 -30.73
N ALA A 105 6.78 4.30 -31.20
CA ALA A 105 7.67 5.38 -31.61
C ALA A 105 8.08 6.30 -30.44
N LEU A 106 7.39 6.19 -29.30
CA LEU A 106 7.68 6.97 -28.11
C LEU A 106 9.02 6.56 -27.47
N GLU A 107 9.69 7.56 -26.92
CA GLU A 107 10.81 7.35 -26.00
C GLU A 107 10.39 6.42 -24.84
N PRO A 108 11.31 5.58 -24.29
CA PRO A 108 10.97 4.60 -23.27
C PRO A 108 10.26 5.18 -22.04
N GLU A 109 10.66 6.38 -21.60
CA GLU A 109 10.05 7.07 -20.45
C GLU A 109 8.62 7.52 -20.75
N ASP A 110 8.40 8.15 -21.91
CA ASP A 110 7.08 8.63 -22.30
C ASP A 110 6.14 7.47 -22.61
N ARG A 111 6.65 6.35 -23.15
CA ARG A 111 5.89 5.10 -23.31
C ARG A 111 5.44 4.56 -21.95
N PHE A 112 6.34 4.51 -20.97
CA PHE A 112 6.00 4.07 -19.61
C PHE A 112 4.92 4.94 -18.98
N ARG A 113 5.09 6.26 -19.04
CA ARG A 113 4.14 7.25 -18.50
C ARG A 113 2.78 7.17 -19.20
N THR A 114 2.76 7.02 -20.52
CA THR A 114 1.55 6.85 -21.34
C THR A 114 0.77 5.61 -20.91
N ALA A 115 1.46 4.47 -20.75
CA ALA A 115 0.86 3.22 -20.31
C ALA A 115 0.29 3.30 -18.88
N MET A 116 1.01 3.93 -17.95
CA MET A 116 0.50 4.16 -16.59
C MET A 116 -0.75 5.05 -16.59
N LEU A 117 -0.71 6.17 -17.31
CA LEU A 117 -1.84 7.09 -17.41
C LEU A 117 -3.06 6.43 -18.07
N HIS A 118 -2.83 5.57 -19.07
CA HIS A 118 -3.89 4.77 -19.68
C HIS A 118 -4.57 3.85 -18.67
N LEU A 119 -3.79 3.14 -17.86
CA LEU A 119 -4.31 2.26 -16.81
C LEU A 119 -5.11 3.06 -15.76
N ASP A 120 -4.62 4.24 -15.36
CA ASP A 120 -5.28 5.13 -14.39
C ASP A 120 -6.59 5.71 -14.93
N LEU A 121 -6.68 6.00 -16.23
CA LEU A 121 -7.90 6.42 -16.90
C LEU A 121 -8.94 5.29 -16.94
N LEU A 122 -8.53 4.08 -17.31
CA LEU A 122 -9.40 2.90 -17.31
C LEU A 122 -9.98 2.62 -15.92
N GLU A 123 -9.14 2.70 -14.89
CA GLU A 123 -9.58 2.61 -13.49
C GLU A 123 -10.62 3.68 -13.15
N ARG A 124 -10.36 4.94 -13.54
CA ARG A 124 -11.29 6.03 -13.27
C ARG A 124 -12.63 5.85 -13.99
N PHE A 125 -12.62 5.36 -15.22
CA PHE A 125 -13.85 5.00 -15.93
C PHE A 125 -14.59 3.85 -15.25
N LEU A 126 -13.88 2.87 -14.68
CA LEU A 126 -14.49 1.77 -13.96
C LEU A 126 -15.26 2.25 -12.72
N TRP A 127 -14.64 3.12 -11.90
CA TRP A 127 -15.26 3.66 -10.68
C TRP A 127 -16.48 4.57 -10.93
N THR A 128 -16.59 5.14 -12.12
CA THR A 128 -17.77 5.95 -12.52
C THR A 128 -18.87 5.12 -13.16
N THR A 129 -18.63 3.83 -13.42
CA THR A 129 -19.60 2.94 -14.08
C THR A 129 -20.39 2.15 -13.03
N PRO A 130 -21.72 2.04 -13.16
CA PRO A 130 -22.52 1.19 -12.28
C PRO A 130 -22.09 -0.29 -12.36
N ALA A 131 -21.78 -0.90 -11.21
CA ALA A 131 -21.19 -2.25 -11.11
C ALA A 131 -22.01 -3.37 -11.77
N ASN A 132 -23.34 -3.23 -11.85
CA ASN A 132 -24.24 -4.26 -12.40
C ASN A 132 -24.51 -4.11 -13.90
N SER A 133 -23.75 -3.26 -14.60
CA SER A 133 -23.94 -3.02 -16.04
C SER A 133 -23.03 -3.90 -16.89
N SER A 134 -23.48 -4.28 -18.09
CA SER A 134 -22.63 -4.97 -19.09
C SER A 134 -21.42 -4.11 -19.50
N THR A 135 -21.56 -2.79 -19.42
CA THR A 135 -20.47 -1.82 -19.63
C THR A 135 -19.40 -1.90 -18.55
N PHE A 136 -19.78 -2.16 -17.30
CA PHE A 136 -18.83 -2.35 -16.21
C PHE A 136 -17.98 -3.60 -16.45
N LEU A 137 -18.62 -4.74 -16.75
CA LEU A 137 -17.90 -5.98 -17.05
C LEU A 137 -16.92 -5.82 -18.22
N ARG A 138 -17.32 -5.12 -19.29
CA ARG A 138 -16.42 -4.83 -20.42
C ARG A 138 -15.22 -3.99 -19.99
N ARG A 139 -15.44 -2.88 -19.27
CA ARG A 139 -14.35 -2.00 -18.80
C ARG A 139 -13.44 -2.71 -17.80
N GLN A 140 -14.01 -3.53 -16.92
CA GLN A 140 -13.24 -4.36 -16.01
C GLN A 140 -12.33 -5.30 -16.78
N SER A 141 -12.84 -6.01 -17.79
CA SER A 141 -12.03 -6.89 -18.62
C SER A 141 -10.90 -6.14 -19.35
N GLU A 142 -11.19 -4.97 -19.92
CA GLU A 142 -10.20 -4.13 -20.60
C GLU A 142 -9.08 -3.64 -19.65
N PHE A 143 -9.47 -3.21 -18.46
CA PHE A 143 -8.51 -2.83 -17.41
C PHE A 143 -7.61 -4.02 -17.02
N LEU A 144 -8.19 -5.20 -16.80
CA LEU A 144 -7.46 -6.38 -16.36
C LEU A 144 -6.53 -6.94 -17.46
N GLU A 145 -6.94 -6.91 -18.72
CA GLU A 145 -6.07 -7.29 -19.84
C GLU A 145 -4.90 -6.30 -20.00
N THR A 146 -5.17 -5.01 -19.86
CA THR A 146 -4.13 -3.98 -19.88
C THR A 146 -3.13 -4.18 -18.73
N LEU A 147 -3.64 -4.37 -17.50
CA LEU A 147 -2.82 -4.63 -16.33
C LEU A 147 -1.99 -5.91 -16.49
N ARG A 148 -2.57 -6.98 -17.06
CA ARG A 148 -1.84 -8.22 -17.33
C ARG A 148 -0.72 -8.01 -18.32
N THR A 149 -0.97 -7.30 -19.42
CA THR A 149 0.03 -6.99 -20.44
C THR A 149 1.19 -6.20 -19.84
N LEU A 150 0.89 -5.10 -19.15
CA LEU A 150 1.91 -4.26 -18.51
C LEU A 150 2.71 -5.03 -17.45
N SER A 151 2.08 -5.97 -16.73
CA SER A 151 2.79 -6.76 -15.74
C SER A 151 3.88 -7.67 -16.32
N LEU A 152 3.80 -8.03 -17.60
CA LEU A 152 4.80 -8.89 -18.25
C LEU A 152 6.03 -8.09 -18.72
N GLU A 153 5.89 -6.78 -18.87
CA GLU A 153 6.96 -5.92 -19.35
C GLU A 153 8.02 -5.65 -18.26
N PRO A 154 9.33 -5.79 -18.58
CA PRO A 154 10.40 -5.52 -17.62
C PRO A 154 10.39 -4.09 -17.05
N ALA A 155 9.91 -3.12 -17.82
CA ALA A 155 9.82 -1.72 -17.40
C ALA A 155 8.89 -1.50 -16.20
N PHE A 156 7.94 -2.41 -15.95
CA PHE A 156 6.95 -2.28 -14.87
C PHE A 156 7.20 -3.23 -13.70
N GLN A 157 8.38 -3.85 -13.62
CA GLN A 157 8.71 -4.75 -12.50
C GLN A 157 8.57 -4.03 -11.14
N ASP A 158 8.93 -2.75 -11.05
CA ASP A 158 8.77 -1.91 -9.84
C ASP A 158 7.32 -1.61 -9.47
N ARG A 159 6.38 -1.88 -10.39
CA ARG A 159 4.94 -1.63 -10.20
C ARG A 159 4.12 -2.88 -9.95
N LEU A 160 4.74 -4.07 -9.92
CA LEU A 160 4.00 -5.33 -9.73
C LEU A 160 3.16 -5.37 -8.44
N GLU A 161 3.65 -4.77 -7.36
CA GLU A 161 2.89 -4.70 -6.09
C GLU A 161 1.62 -3.87 -6.26
N HIS A 162 1.76 -2.67 -6.82
CA HIS A 162 0.64 -1.79 -7.16
C HIS A 162 -0.37 -2.47 -8.09
N PHE A 163 0.12 -3.22 -9.08
CA PHE A 163 -0.74 -4.00 -9.98
C PHE A 163 -1.45 -5.16 -9.26
N ALA A 164 -0.78 -5.83 -8.33
CA ALA A 164 -1.37 -6.90 -7.52
C ALA A 164 -2.51 -6.36 -6.64
N GLU A 165 -2.31 -5.18 -6.02
CA GLU A 165 -3.32 -4.52 -5.20
C GLU A 165 -4.55 -4.13 -6.01
N ARG A 166 -4.36 -3.54 -7.20
CA ARG A 166 -5.47 -3.18 -8.09
C ARG A 166 -6.24 -4.41 -8.60
N ALA A 167 -5.53 -5.46 -9.00
CA ALA A 167 -6.17 -6.72 -9.40
C ALA A 167 -6.99 -7.32 -8.24
N GLN A 168 -6.45 -7.31 -7.02
CA GLN A 168 -7.14 -7.78 -5.82
C GLN A 168 -8.37 -6.92 -5.50
N ALA A 169 -8.28 -5.60 -5.59
CA ALA A 169 -9.40 -4.68 -5.34
C ALA A 169 -10.57 -4.91 -6.30
N LEU A 170 -10.29 -5.38 -7.52
CA LEU A 170 -11.30 -5.74 -8.52
C LEU A 170 -11.78 -7.19 -8.44
N GLY A 171 -11.32 -7.96 -7.44
CA GLY A 171 -11.72 -9.35 -7.24
C GLY A 171 -10.97 -10.37 -8.09
N GLU A 172 -9.96 -9.97 -8.87
CA GLU A 172 -9.14 -10.87 -9.70
C GLU A 172 -8.06 -11.57 -8.86
N THR A 173 -8.50 -12.51 -8.04
CA THR A 173 -7.65 -13.22 -7.07
C THR A 173 -6.47 -13.94 -7.73
N THR A 174 -6.71 -14.61 -8.85
CA THR A 174 -5.70 -15.38 -9.59
C THR A 174 -4.62 -14.50 -10.20
N LEU A 175 -4.96 -13.31 -10.68
CA LEU A 175 -3.97 -12.37 -11.22
C LEU A 175 -3.15 -11.76 -10.07
N ALA A 176 -3.81 -11.25 -9.04
CA ALA A 176 -3.16 -10.67 -7.86
C ALA A 176 -2.17 -11.65 -7.22
N ARG A 177 -2.59 -12.91 -7.01
CA ARG A 177 -1.72 -13.95 -6.42
C ARG A 177 -0.50 -14.22 -7.29
N ARG A 178 -0.67 -14.32 -8.61
CA ARG A 178 0.47 -14.52 -9.54
C ARG A 178 1.47 -13.37 -9.45
N LEU A 179 1.00 -12.13 -9.31
CA LEU A 179 1.85 -10.95 -9.19
C LEU A 179 2.61 -10.94 -7.84
N TYR A 180 1.94 -11.23 -6.72
CA TYR A 180 2.61 -11.39 -5.43
C TYR A 180 3.61 -12.53 -5.42
N MET A 181 3.31 -13.66 -6.06
CA MET A 181 4.26 -14.77 -6.19
C MET A 181 5.50 -14.38 -7.00
N ARG A 182 5.34 -13.58 -8.07
CA ARG A 182 6.49 -13.02 -8.81
C ARG A 182 7.35 -12.11 -7.94
N LEU A 183 6.74 -11.29 -7.07
CA LEU A 183 7.48 -10.46 -6.10
C LEU A 183 8.25 -11.32 -5.10
N ILE A 184 7.62 -12.37 -4.56
CA ILE A 184 8.23 -13.33 -3.63
C ILE A 184 9.47 -13.99 -4.22
N PHE A 185 9.44 -14.34 -5.51
CA PHE A 185 10.57 -14.98 -6.20
C PHE A 185 11.50 -13.99 -6.93
N SER A 186 11.31 -12.69 -6.77
CA SER A 186 12.20 -11.67 -7.33
C SER A 186 13.43 -11.46 -6.45
N ASP A 187 14.46 -10.80 -6.98
CA ASP A 187 15.68 -10.43 -6.24
C ASP A 187 15.46 -9.29 -5.22
N ARG A 188 14.22 -8.83 -5.04
CA ARG A 188 13.90 -7.76 -4.10
C ARG A 188 13.95 -8.22 -2.66
N PRO A 189 14.21 -7.29 -1.71
CA PRO A 189 14.01 -7.55 -0.29
C PRO A 189 12.60 -8.07 -0.05
N GLN A 190 12.52 -9.29 0.48
CA GLN A 190 11.26 -9.97 0.68
C GLN A 190 10.47 -9.32 1.81
N GLN A 191 9.17 -9.13 1.57
CA GLN A 191 8.25 -8.56 2.55
C GLN A 191 7.27 -9.62 3.03
N ALA A 192 7.10 -9.75 4.34
CA ALA A 192 6.19 -10.74 4.95
C ALA A 192 4.74 -10.57 4.47
N ASP A 193 4.32 -9.32 4.22
CA ASP A 193 2.97 -9.01 3.75
C ASP A 193 2.63 -9.63 2.39
N TRP A 194 3.62 -9.78 1.49
CA TRP A 194 3.39 -10.42 0.18
C TRP A 194 2.97 -11.88 0.33
N TYR A 195 3.60 -12.61 1.26
CA TYR A 195 3.26 -14.00 1.53
C TYR A 195 1.87 -14.12 2.12
N ARG A 196 1.53 -13.27 3.10
CA ARG A 196 0.20 -13.26 3.71
C ARG A 196 -0.89 -12.95 2.69
N ARG A 197 -0.69 -11.94 1.83
CA ARG A 197 -1.64 -11.60 0.77
C ARG A 197 -1.78 -12.74 -0.25
N ALA A 198 -0.66 -13.31 -0.73
CA ALA A 198 -0.70 -14.43 -1.67
C ALA A 198 -1.38 -15.68 -1.09
N ALA A 199 -1.16 -15.97 0.21
CA ALA A 199 -1.83 -17.08 0.90
C ALA A 199 -3.34 -16.85 1.03
N ASN A 200 -3.77 -15.64 1.43
CA ASN A 200 -5.19 -15.29 1.52
C ASN A 200 -5.88 -15.36 0.15
N LEU A 201 -5.21 -14.94 -0.92
CA LEU A 201 -5.73 -15.06 -2.28
C LEU A 201 -5.84 -16.53 -2.72
N ALA A 202 -4.89 -17.38 -2.34
CA ALA A 202 -4.99 -18.82 -2.59
C ALA A 202 -6.18 -19.45 -1.86
N LEU A 203 -6.50 -19.00 -0.64
CA LEU A 203 -7.73 -19.43 0.06
C LEU A 203 -8.99 -18.97 -0.66
N ALA A 204 -9.01 -17.73 -1.15
CA ALA A 204 -10.13 -17.20 -1.93
C ALA A 204 -10.35 -17.96 -3.25
N GLU A 205 -9.29 -18.56 -3.80
CA GLU A 205 -9.34 -19.48 -4.95
C GLU A 205 -9.68 -20.93 -4.56
N ASN A 206 -10.09 -21.18 -3.31
CA ASN A 206 -10.38 -22.50 -2.76
C ASN A 206 -9.19 -23.48 -2.82
N ASN A 207 -7.97 -22.95 -2.68
CA ASN A 207 -6.73 -23.72 -2.66
C ASN A 207 -5.96 -23.55 -1.33
N PRO A 208 -6.44 -24.19 -0.25
CA PRO A 208 -5.81 -24.07 1.07
C PRO A 208 -4.43 -24.73 1.14
N VAL A 209 -4.17 -25.76 0.32
CA VAL A 209 -2.85 -26.40 0.24
C VAL A 209 -1.79 -25.43 -0.28
N LEU A 210 -2.12 -24.65 -1.31
CA LEU A 210 -1.23 -23.59 -1.80
C LEU A 210 -1.02 -22.49 -0.76
N ALA A 211 -2.09 -22.07 -0.06
CA ALA A 211 -1.99 -21.09 1.01
C ALA A 211 -1.03 -21.54 2.11
N ALA A 212 -1.13 -22.80 2.55
CA ALA A 212 -0.24 -23.41 3.54
C ALA A 212 1.22 -23.34 3.09
N ARG A 213 1.49 -23.76 1.85
CA ARG A 213 2.85 -23.74 1.28
C ARG A 213 3.43 -22.34 1.23
N ILE A 214 2.63 -21.33 0.86
CA ILE A 214 3.07 -19.92 0.83
C ILE A 214 3.42 -19.44 2.25
N LEU A 215 2.58 -19.73 3.25
CA LEU A 215 2.88 -19.36 4.64
C LEU A 215 4.18 -20.00 5.13
N LEU A 216 4.42 -21.27 4.81
CA LEU A 216 5.66 -21.95 5.19
C LEU A 216 6.90 -21.30 4.57
N MET A 217 6.82 -20.81 3.33
CA MET A 217 7.93 -20.06 2.72
C MET A 217 8.27 -18.77 3.47
N SER A 218 7.29 -18.17 4.17
CA SER A 218 7.46 -16.93 4.92
C SER A 218 8.19 -17.11 6.26
N LEU A 219 8.30 -18.34 6.77
CA LEU A 219 8.91 -18.63 8.08
C LEU A 219 10.33 -18.07 8.21
N ARG A 220 11.09 -18.08 7.11
CA ARG A 220 12.47 -17.57 7.05
C ARG A 220 12.59 -16.05 7.28
N LEU A 221 11.49 -15.30 7.15
CA LEU A 221 11.47 -13.85 7.33
C LEU A 221 11.32 -13.45 8.80
N HIS A 222 10.93 -14.39 9.66
CA HIS A 222 10.61 -14.11 11.06
C HIS A 222 11.69 -14.71 11.98
N PRO A 223 12.47 -13.87 12.68
CA PRO A 223 13.43 -14.37 13.68
C PRO A 223 12.78 -14.79 14.99
N ASP A 224 11.52 -14.38 15.22
CA ASP A 224 10.77 -14.68 16.44
C ASP A 224 10.16 -16.09 16.39
N ALA A 225 10.62 -16.95 17.31
CA ALA A 225 10.14 -18.32 17.44
C ALA A 225 8.62 -18.41 17.67
N ALA A 226 8.01 -17.44 18.36
CA ALA A 226 6.57 -17.44 18.59
C ALA A 226 5.77 -17.19 17.30
N GLN A 227 6.24 -16.27 16.45
CA GLN A 227 5.64 -15.99 15.14
C GLN A 227 5.80 -17.17 14.19
N THR A 228 7.00 -17.75 14.13
CA THR A 228 7.30 -18.92 13.29
C THR A 228 6.42 -20.12 13.71
N ARG A 229 6.24 -20.36 15.01
CA ARG A 229 5.27 -21.35 15.53
C ARG A 229 3.85 -21.06 15.04
N ALA A 230 3.37 -19.82 15.21
CA ALA A 230 2.01 -19.45 14.85
C ALA A 230 1.73 -19.67 13.35
N LEU A 231 2.65 -19.24 12.48
CA LEU A 231 2.57 -19.42 11.03
C LEU A 231 2.59 -20.91 10.64
N PHE A 232 3.42 -21.73 11.30
CA PHE A 232 3.47 -23.17 11.03
C PHE A 232 2.15 -23.87 11.41
N LEU A 233 1.59 -23.54 12.57
CA LEU A 233 0.30 -24.08 13.00
C LEU A 233 -0.84 -23.63 12.07
N GLU A 234 -0.81 -22.39 11.59
CA GLU A 234 -1.76 -21.88 10.60
C GLU A 234 -1.66 -22.65 9.28
N ALA A 235 -0.45 -22.88 8.77
CA ALA A 235 -0.23 -23.71 7.58
C ALA A 235 -0.78 -25.14 7.77
N LEU A 236 -0.60 -25.73 8.96
CA LEU A 236 -1.15 -27.05 9.29
C LEU A 236 -2.68 -27.08 9.20
N ARG A 237 -3.35 -26.05 9.71
CA ARG A 237 -4.81 -25.91 9.62
C ARG A 237 -5.27 -25.82 8.17
N PHE A 238 -4.52 -25.16 7.30
CA PHE A 238 -4.84 -25.10 5.87
C PHE A 238 -4.63 -26.44 5.16
N PHE A 239 -3.59 -27.21 5.48
CA PHE A 239 -3.47 -28.58 4.95
C PHE A 239 -4.63 -29.48 5.40
N GLN A 240 -5.08 -29.36 6.66
CA GLN A 240 -6.26 -30.06 7.17
C GLN A 240 -7.53 -29.65 6.42
N ALA A 241 -7.75 -28.35 6.22
CA ALA A 241 -8.90 -27.84 5.46
C ALA A 241 -8.88 -28.30 4.00
N GLY A 242 -7.69 -28.48 3.41
CA GLY A 242 -7.50 -29.06 2.09
C GLY A 242 -7.61 -30.58 2.02
N ASN A 243 -7.85 -31.26 3.14
CA ASN A 243 -7.84 -32.72 3.26
C ASN A 243 -6.56 -33.38 2.69
N GLN A 244 -5.40 -32.72 2.88
CA GLN A 244 -4.09 -33.22 2.42
C GLN A 244 -3.08 -33.34 3.57
N PRO A 245 -3.31 -34.23 4.55
CA PRO A 245 -2.39 -34.43 5.68
C PRO A 245 -1.01 -34.95 5.23
N ALA A 246 -0.94 -35.70 4.12
CA ALA A 246 0.33 -36.17 3.57
C ALA A 246 1.28 -35.01 3.18
N GLU A 247 0.74 -33.91 2.67
CA GLU A 247 1.52 -32.72 2.31
C GLU A 247 2.03 -31.97 3.56
N ALA A 248 1.23 -31.96 4.64
CA ALA A 248 1.68 -31.42 5.91
C ALA A 248 2.87 -32.20 6.51
N PHE A 249 2.88 -33.53 6.41
CA PHE A 249 4.01 -34.33 6.88
C PHE A 249 5.28 -34.08 6.04
N LYS A 250 5.16 -33.98 4.71
CA LYS A 250 6.30 -33.61 3.85
C LYS A 250 6.85 -32.24 4.21
N ALA A 251 5.97 -31.27 4.43
CA ALA A 251 6.34 -29.93 4.84
C ALA A 251 7.04 -29.91 6.21
N ALA A 252 6.56 -30.72 7.17
CA ALA A 252 7.18 -30.87 8.47
C ALA A 252 8.61 -31.44 8.37
N THR A 253 8.85 -32.44 7.52
CA THR A 253 10.20 -32.97 7.28
C THR A 253 11.15 -31.90 6.75
N GLN A 254 10.68 -31.00 5.87
CA GLN A 254 11.48 -29.89 5.36
C GLN A 254 11.84 -28.85 6.44
N HIS A 255 11.06 -28.78 7.52
CA HIS A 255 11.22 -27.81 8.60
C HIS A 255 11.56 -28.49 9.92
N GLN A 256 12.28 -29.61 9.88
CA GLN A 256 12.59 -30.45 11.05
C GLN A 256 13.26 -29.67 12.18
N ALA A 257 14.18 -28.75 11.87
CA ALA A 257 14.87 -27.93 12.88
C ALA A 257 13.91 -27.07 13.72
N LEU A 258 12.76 -26.65 13.17
CA LEU A 258 11.72 -25.92 13.89
C LEU A 258 10.98 -26.85 14.87
N LEU A 259 10.69 -28.08 14.45
CA LEU A 259 9.97 -29.08 15.24
C LEU A 259 10.82 -29.61 16.40
N GLU A 260 12.12 -29.81 16.17
CA GLU A 260 13.06 -30.33 17.17
C GLU A 260 13.26 -29.42 18.39
N ASN A 261 12.81 -28.17 18.33
CA ASN A 261 12.92 -27.20 19.42
C ASN A 261 11.55 -26.76 19.95
N ASP A 262 10.45 -27.31 19.44
CA ASP A 262 9.11 -26.83 19.75
C ASP A 262 8.13 -27.96 20.10
N PRO A 263 7.88 -28.21 21.40
CA PRO A 263 7.00 -29.29 21.84
C PRO A 263 5.55 -29.06 21.41
N ILE A 264 5.12 -27.81 21.20
CA ILE A 264 3.75 -27.49 20.75
C ILE A 264 3.56 -27.95 19.31
N LEU A 265 4.57 -27.73 18.46
CA LEU A 265 4.52 -28.19 17.07
C LEU A 265 4.57 -29.72 16.98
N LEU A 266 5.38 -30.40 17.80
CA LEU A 266 5.41 -31.87 17.85
C LEU A 266 4.06 -32.45 18.29
N GLU A 267 3.41 -31.85 19.29
CA GLU A 267 2.07 -32.27 19.71
C GLU A 267 1.05 -32.10 18.57
N ALA A 268 1.09 -30.96 17.86
CA ALA A 268 0.21 -30.72 16.72
C ALA A 268 0.42 -31.75 15.59
N MET A 269 1.68 -32.10 15.30
CA MET A 269 2.02 -33.13 14.30
C MET A 269 1.57 -34.53 14.73
N ALA A 270 1.72 -34.89 16.01
CA ALA A 270 1.23 -36.16 16.53
C ALA A 270 -0.31 -36.27 16.42
N ARG A 271 -1.02 -35.21 16.81
CA ARG A 271 -2.50 -35.15 16.68
C ARG A 271 -2.94 -35.25 15.21
N LEU A 272 -2.23 -34.58 14.31
CA LEU A 272 -2.49 -34.67 12.87
C LEU A 272 -2.28 -36.11 12.35
N ALA A 273 -1.21 -36.78 12.79
CA ALA A 273 -0.91 -38.17 12.43
C ALA A 273 -1.99 -39.14 12.91
N LEU A 274 -2.47 -38.98 14.15
CA LEU A 274 -3.61 -39.76 14.66
C LEU A 274 -4.88 -39.51 13.83
N ALA A 275 -5.21 -38.25 13.54
CA ALA A 275 -6.38 -37.91 12.72
C ALA A 275 -6.30 -38.47 11.28
N ALA A 276 -5.08 -38.61 10.75
CA ALA A 276 -4.82 -39.19 9.44
C ALA A 276 -4.66 -40.73 9.45
N ASN A 277 -4.89 -41.39 10.60
CA ASN A 277 -4.69 -42.83 10.79
C ASN A 277 -3.25 -43.31 10.48
N ARG A 278 -2.26 -42.43 10.72
CA ARG A 278 -0.83 -42.66 10.54
C ARG A 278 -0.17 -42.89 11.90
N HIS A 279 -0.46 -44.04 12.51
CA HIS A 279 0.05 -44.39 13.84
C HIS A 279 1.59 -44.44 13.88
N ASP A 280 2.21 -44.84 12.78
CA ASP A 280 3.66 -44.81 12.55
C ASP A 280 4.26 -43.41 12.81
N LEU A 281 3.65 -42.38 12.22
CA LEU A 281 4.11 -41.00 12.40
C LEU A 281 3.72 -40.43 13.76
N ALA A 282 2.57 -40.84 14.31
CA ALA A 282 2.15 -40.41 15.64
C ALA A 282 3.14 -40.88 16.72
N GLU A 283 3.53 -42.16 16.70
CA GLU A 283 4.54 -42.71 17.62
C GLU A 283 5.89 -41.97 17.48
N TYR A 284 6.33 -41.70 16.25
CA TYR A 284 7.56 -40.96 15.99
C TYR A 284 7.55 -39.56 16.64
N TYR A 285 6.49 -38.76 16.43
CA TYR A 285 6.41 -37.42 17.00
C TYR A 285 6.25 -37.43 18.53
N VAL A 286 5.54 -38.41 19.09
CA VAL A 286 5.42 -38.58 20.56
C VAL A 286 6.78 -38.95 21.17
N ALA A 287 7.54 -39.85 20.56
CA ALA A 287 8.87 -40.21 21.03
C ALA A 287 9.82 -39.00 21.05
N LEU A 288 9.79 -38.16 20.01
CA LEU A 288 10.54 -36.90 19.97
C LEU A 288 10.14 -35.95 21.11
N LEU A 289 8.84 -35.81 21.36
CA LEU A 289 8.30 -34.95 22.41
C LEU A 289 8.72 -35.44 23.81
N LEU A 290 8.72 -36.75 24.05
CA LEU A 290 9.21 -37.34 25.29
C LEU A 290 10.71 -37.10 25.48
N LYS A 291 11.51 -37.30 24.42
CA LYS A 291 12.96 -37.05 24.45
C LYS A 291 13.29 -35.60 24.85
N GLN A 292 12.55 -34.62 24.32
CA GLN A 292 12.71 -33.21 24.71
C GLN A 292 12.39 -32.97 26.18
N ARG A 293 11.27 -33.52 26.67
CA ARG A 293 10.82 -33.34 28.06
C ARG A 293 11.68 -34.05 29.10
N ILE A 294 12.41 -35.10 28.70
CA ILE A 294 13.35 -35.83 29.56
C ILE A 294 14.74 -35.15 29.59
N HIS A 295 15.05 -34.24 28.65
CA HIS A 295 16.27 -33.43 28.63
C HIS A 295 16.06 -31.91 28.90
N PRO A 296 15.32 -31.48 29.94
CA PRO A 296 15.07 -30.05 30.18
C PRO A 296 16.26 -29.32 30.85
N PHE A 297 17.32 -30.03 31.26
CA PHE A 297 18.51 -29.46 31.91
C PHE A 297 19.79 -30.15 31.44
N GLY A 298 20.28 -29.79 30.25
CA GLY A 298 21.65 -30.06 29.83
C GLY A 298 22.55 -28.91 30.25
N ILE A 299 23.15 -29.01 31.43
CA ILE A 299 24.28 -28.18 31.87
C ILE A 299 25.40 -28.36 30.83
N THR A 300 25.91 -27.25 30.29
CA THR A 300 27.16 -27.18 29.53
C THR A 300 28.35 -27.61 30.39
N PRO A 301 29.24 -28.50 29.94
CA PRO A 301 30.66 -28.38 30.23
C PRO A 301 31.32 -27.30 29.35
#